data_AF-A0A7C0TZH0-F1
#
_entry.id   AF-A0A7C0TZH0-F1
#
_cell.length_a   1.000
_cell.length_b   1.000
_cell.length_c   1.000
_cell.angle_alpha   90.00
_cell.angle_beta   90.00
_cell.angle_gamma   90.00
#
_symmetry.space_group_name_H-M   'P 1'
#
loop_
_entity.id
_entity.type
_entity.pdbx_description
1 polymer ?
#
loop_
_entity_poly.entity_id
_entity_poly.type
_entity_poly.pdbx_seq_one_letter_code
_entity_poly.pdbx_strand_id
1 'polypeptide(L)'
;MMIEKIIVRDFRSHEFTKVTFTPGINLIIGQNGSGKSSLLDAILVGFYWPTKPKDLKKEDILRVNGKSTEITIFFEKDNVKYQLHRNITRGIAFVKYQESNSWHYATEAGQQYVRRWMEKLIPYDIFVNAIYIRQGEIDAILESDESREKVVRKVLGLDRYENAYNNLLEVRKAIDSKINAIEEYLTAMKNIDEMIEETRKSLSETIKQVNELTPKIPELRKEAERTEKRLSELEELVEKLNKAKEEKSRIEKNLEGVR
;
A
#
# COMPACT_ATOMS: atom_id res chain seq x y z
N MET A 1 4.58 -6.41 41.52
CA MET A 1 5.82 -5.73 41.10
C MET A 1 6.01 -4.51 41.99
N MET A 2 7.22 -4.25 42.44
CA MET A 2 7.59 -3.12 43.30
C MET A 2 8.86 -2.49 42.75
N ILE A 3 8.88 -1.19 42.44
CA ILE A 3 10.13 -0.49 42.14
C ILE A 3 10.76 -0.13 43.49
N GLU A 4 12.01 -0.52 43.71
CA GLU A 4 12.74 -0.19 44.95
C GLU A 4 13.56 1.08 44.78
N LYS A 5 14.17 1.26 43.61
CA LYS A 5 15.10 2.37 43.39
C LYS A 5 15.31 2.64 41.91
N ILE A 6 15.43 3.91 41.57
CA ILE A 6 15.83 4.37 40.24
C ILE A 6 17.05 5.29 40.33
N ILE A 7 17.97 5.14 39.39
CA ILE A 7 19.11 6.04 39.17
C ILE A 7 19.03 6.50 37.71
N VAL A 8 18.99 7.80 37.51
CA VAL A 8 18.90 8.45 36.19
C VAL A 8 20.10 9.38 36.02
N ARG A 9 20.77 9.31 34.87
CA ARG A 9 21.86 10.21 34.47
C ARG A 9 21.62 10.75 33.07
N ASP A 10 21.86 12.05 32.90
CA ASP A 10 21.73 12.78 31.62
C ASP A 10 20.45 12.42 30.84
N PHE A 11 19.29 12.51 31.51
CA PHE A 11 17.96 12.29 30.90
C PHE A 11 17.08 13.53 31.09
N ARG A 12 16.74 14.22 29.99
CA ARG A 12 15.98 15.49 30.03
C ARG A 12 16.57 16.48 31.06
N SER A 13 15.82 16.84 32.09
CA SER A 13 16.25 17.77 33.15
C SER A 13 17.13 17.12 34.22
N HIS A 14 17.25 15.79 34.24
CA HIS A 14 18.03 15.05 35.25
C HIS A 14 19.48 14.91 34.82
N GLU A 15 20.39 15.64 35.46
CA GLU A 15 21.83 15.40 35.37
C GLU A 15 22.23 14.12 36.12
N PHE A 16 21.85 14.06 37.39
CA PHE A 16 21.97 12.88 38.23
C PHE A 16 20.79 12.88 39.22
N THR A 17 20.01 11.81 39.22
CA THR A 17 18.88 11.67 40.15
C THR A 17 18.83 10.24 40.66
N LYS A 18 18.72 10.09 41.97
CA LYS A 18 18.59 8.80 42.66
C LYS A 18 17.39 8.88 43.59
N VAL A 19 16.40 8.03 43.36
CA VAL A 19 15.18 7.95 44.18
C VAL A 19 15.05 6.52 44.70
N THR A 20 14.73 6.39 45.98
CA THR A 20 14.42 5.11 46.62
C THR A 20 12.94 5.14 46.99
N PHE A 21 12.20 4.12 46.61
CA PHE A 21 10.79 3.97 46.88
C PHE A 21 10.59 3.02 48.06
N THR A 22 9.50 3.22 48.79
CA THR A 22 9.13 2.41 49.95
C THR A 22 7.77 1.76 49.73
N PRO A 23 7.45 0.63 50.39
CA PRO A 23 6.12 0.04 50.32
C PRO A 23 5.02 1.06 50.69
N GLY A 24 3.89 1.01 49.98
CA GLY A 24 2.78 1.95 50.17
C GLY A 24 2.81 3.13 49.21
N ILE A 25 2.32 4.28 49.67
CA ILE A 25 2.11 5.47 48.82
C ILE A 25 3.37 6.34 48.85
N ASN A 26 3.99 6.51 47.69
CA ASN A 26 5.15 7.38 47.50
C ASN A 26 4.71 8.67 46.80
N LEU A 27 4.80 9.80 47.50
CA LEU A 27 4.40 11.10 46.96
C LEU A 27 5.61 11.88 46.45
N ILE A 28 5.63 12.19 45.15
CA ILE A 28 6.70 12.96 44.50
C ILE A 28 6.21 14.40 44.29
N ILE A 29 6.70 15.34 45.12
CA ILE A 29 6.33 16.77 45.06
C ILE A 29 7.49 17.59 44.52
N GLY A 30 7.14 18.66 43.81
CA GLY A 30 8.07 19.64 43.25
C GLY A 30 7.31 20.64 42.40
N GLN A 31 7.96 21.72 41.97
CA GLN A 31 7.34 22.71 41.09
C GLN A 31 7.12 22.16 39.67
N ASN A 32 6.25 22.79 38.88
CA ASN A 32 6.13 22.46 37.46
C ASN A 32 7.49 22.66 36.77
N GLY A 33 7.85 21.72 35.89
CA GLY A 33 9.18 21.71 35.27
C GLY A 33 10.32 21.15 36.13
N SER A 34 10.09 20.75 37.39
CA SER A 34 11.15 20.19 38.25
C SER A 34 11.63 18.78 37.88
N GLY A 35 11.13 18.20 36.78
CA GLY A 35 11.49 16.86 36.31
C GLY A 35 10.62 15.71 36.82
N LYS A 36 9.52 15.96 37.56
CA LYS A 36 8.66 14.87 38.08
C LYS A 36 8.15 13.92 36.98
N SER A 37 7.55 14.47 35.92
CA SER A 37 7.05 13.68 34.79
C SER A 37 8.20 13.04 34.02
N SER A 38 9.34 13.72 33.89
CA SER A 38 10.56 13.16 33.29
C SER A 38 11.11 11.97 34.06
N LEU A 39 11.01 11.96 35.39
CA LEU A 39 11.40 10.81 36.20
C LEU A 39 10.51 9.59 35.91
N LEU A 40 9.19 9.80 35.77
CA LEU A 40 8.26 8.72 35.41
C LEU A 40 8.50 8.22 33.98
N ASP A 41 8.77 9.12 33.04
CA ASP A 41 9.17 8.74 31.68
C ASP A 41 10.49 7.95 31.68
N ALA A 42 11.44 8.28 32.56
CA ALA A 42 12.68 7.53 32.72
C ALA A 42 12.43 6.10 33.23
N ILE A 43 11.44 5.88 34.10
CA ILE A 43 11.03 4.52 34.51
C ILE A 43 10.54 3.73 33.30
N LEU A 44 9.63 4.32 32.51
CA LEU A 44 9.05 3.65 31.34
C LEU A 44 10.12 3.34 30.29
N VAL A 45 10.99 4.31 29.98
CA VAL A 45 12.11 4.14 29.05
C VAL A 45 13.10 3.11 29.58
N GLY A 46 13.40 3.15 30.87
CA GLY A 46 14.26 2.19 31.55
C GLY A 46 13.75 0.76 31.34
N PHE A 47 12.46 0.50 31.55
CA PHE A 47 11.91 -0.83 31.30
C PHE A 47 11.86 -1.21 29.82
N TYR A 48 11.42 -0.32 28.92
CA TYR A 48 10.93 -0.73 27.60
C TYR A 48 11.68 -0.22 26.38
N TRP A 49 12.80 0.49 26.54
CA TRP A 49 13.61 0.96 25.40
C TRP A 49 13.88 -0.16 24.35
N PRO A 50 13.75 0.12 23.04
CA PRO A 50 13.50 1.44 22.42
C PRO A 50 12.05 1.92 22.35
N THR A 51 11.08 1.18 22.92
CA THR A 51 9.71 1.69 23.04
C THR A 51 9.71 2.88 24.00
N LYS A 52 9.05 3.97 23.60
CA LYS A 52 8.98 5.23 24.34
C LYS A 52 7.60 5.87 24.15
N PRO A 53 7.17 6.78 25.05
CA PRO A 53 5.99 7.60 24.83
C PRO A 53 6.02 8.24 23.43
N LYS A 54 4.86 8.33 22.76
CA LYS A 54 4.76 8.90 21.41
C LYS A 54 5.29 10.35 21.36
N ASP A 55 5.06 11.10 22.43
CA ASP A 55 5.47 12.48 22.64
C ASP A 55 6.95 12.66 23.03
N LEU A 56 7.65 11.62 23.48
CA LEU A 56 9.08 11.70 23.78
C LEU A 56 9.86 11.52 22.48
N LYS A 57 10.48 12.56 21.89
CA LYS A 57 11.34 12.38 20.72
C LYS A 57 12.70 11.79 21.13
N LYS A 58 13.39 11.16 20.17
CA LYS A 58 14.72 10.57 20.44
C LYS A 58 15.76 11.63 20.81
N GLU A 59 15.65 12.80 20.22
CA GLU A 59 16.49 13.98 20.47
C GLU A 59 16.31 14.51 21.90
N ASP A 60 15.11 14.37 22.48
CA ASP A 60 14.78 14.89 23.81
C ASP A 60 15.24 13.98 24.96
N ILE A 61 15.81 12.81 24.64
CA ILE A 61 16.23 11.83 25.65
C ILE A 61 17.53 12.26 26.32
N LEU A 62 18.51 12.69 25.52
CA LEU A 62 19.77 13.17 26.04
C LEU A 62 19.59 14.57 26.62
N ARG A 63 20.01 14.76 27.88
CA ARG A 63 20.06 16.08 28.50
C ARG A 63 20.93 17.03 27.66
N VAL A 64 20.54 18.31 27.58
CA VAL A 64 21.38 19.36 26.96
C VAL A 64 22.73 19.42 27.68
N ASN A 65 23.83 19.36 26.92
CA ASN A 65 25.21 19.23 27.42
C ASN A 65 25.51 17.91 28.16
N GLY A 66 24.61 16.93 28.14
CA GLY A 66 24.82 15.59 28.68
C GLY A 66 25.74 14.77 27.79
N LYS A 67 26.46 13.81 28.38
CA LYS A 67 27.40 12.96 27.64
C LYS A 67 26.81 11.60 27.28
N SER A 68 25.98 11.05 28.16
CA SER A 68 25.45 9.71 27.97
C SER A 68 24.23 9.47 28.86
N THR A 69 23.10 9.12 28.27
CA THR A 69 21.88 8.82 29.04
C THR A 69 21.96 7.42 29.64
N GLU A 70 21.90 7.33 30.97
CA GLU A 70 21.92 6.08 31.72
C GLU A 70 20.74 5.99 32.69
N ILE A 71 20.07 4.83 32.69
CA ILE A 71 18.95 4.55 33.58
C ILE A 71 19.18 3.19 34.22
N THR A 72 19.15 3.14 35.55
CA THR A 72 19.23 1.89 36.33
C THR A 72 18.02 1.79 37.23
N ILE A 73 17.29 0.69 37.16
CA ILE A 73 16.11 0.43 37.97
C ILE A 73 16.32 -0.86 38.76
N PHE A 74 16.12 -0.78 40.06
CA PHE A 74 16.01 -1.91 40.95
C PHE A 74 14.53 -2.13 41.25
N PHE A 75 14.05 -3.35 41.03
CA PHE A 75 12.66 -3.69 41.23
C PHE A 75 12.51 -5.15 41.63
N GLU A 76 11.40 -5.46 42.29
CA GLU A 76 11.05 -6.80 42.72
C GLU A 76 9.79 -7.27 42.00
N LYS A 77 9.79 -8.53 41.57
CA LYS A 77 8.62 -9.21 41.04
C LYS A 77 8.68 -10.67 41.45
N ASP A 78 7.56 -11.19 41.93
CA ASP A 78 7.42 -12.61 42.31
C ASP A 78 8.51 -13.05 43.31
N ASN A 79 8.81 -12.19 44.31
CA ASN A 79 9.87 -12.32 45.32
C ASN A 79 11.31 -12.40 44.78
N VAL A 80 11.53 -12.05 43.50
CA VAL A 80 12.86 -11.98 42.90
C VAL A 80 13.24 -10.51 42.69
N LYS A 81 14.45 -10.15 43.14
CA LYS A 81 15.01 -8.81 42.96
C LYS A 81 15.78 -8.72 41.65
N TYR A 82 15.54 -7.66 40.91
CA TYR A 82 16.14 -7.40 39.62
C TYR A 82 16.88 -6.07 39.59
N GLN A 83 17.96 -6.02 38.83
CA GLN A 83 18.66 -4.81 38.45
C GLN A 83 18.64 -4.72 36.93
N LEU A 84 17.89 -3.76 36.41
CA LEU A 84 17.90 -3.43 34.99
C LEU A 84 18.76 -2.18 34.78
N HIS A 85 19.65 -2.23 33.80
CA HIS A 85 20.49 -1.10 33.43
C HIS A 85 20.43 -0.88 31.92
N ARG A 86 20.33 0.39 31.51
CA ARG A 86 20.45 0.82 30.12
C ARG A 86 21.33 2.05 30.04
N ASN A 87 22.29 2.02 29.12
CA ASN A 87 22.93 3.18 28.55
C ASN A 87 22.41 3.34 27.11
N ILE A 88 21.55 4.34 26.91
CA ILE A 88 20.83 4.54 25.66
C ILE A 88 21.77 5.02 24.56
N THR A 89 22.67 5.96 24.89
CA THR A 89 23.62 6.57 23.96
C THR A 89 24.63 5.54 23.44
N ARG A 90 25.11 4.64 24.30
CA ARG A 90 26.11 3.61 23.96
C ARG A 90 25.51 2.29 23.52
N GLY A 91 24.19 2.15 23.53
CA GLY A 91 23.51 0.90 23.15
C GLY A 91 23.73 -0.27 24.13
N ILE A 92 24.20 -0.01 25.34
CA ILE A 92 24.47 -1.04 26.36
C ILE A 92 23.19 -1.27 27.16
N ALA A 93 22.83 -2.53 27.39
CA ALA A 93 21.76 -2.87 28.33
C ALA A 93 22.00 -4.26 28.93
N PHE A 94 21.60 -4.42 30.19
CA PHE A 94 21.56 -5.74 30.81
C PHE A 94 20.47 -5.77 31.89
N VAL A 95 20.09 -6.99 32.25
CA VAL A 95 19.28 -7.25 33.42
C VAL A 95 19.92 -8.36 34.24
N LYS A 96 19.94 -8.17 35.56
CA LYS A 96 20.40 -9.17 36.51
C LYS A 96 19.28 -9.49 37.50
N TYR A 97 19.29 -10.70 38.02
CA TYR A 97 18.48 -11.10 39.18
C TYR A 97 19.38 -11.44 40.36
N GLN A 98 18.85 -11.31 41.56
CA GLN A 98 19.57 -11.62 42.79
C GLN A 98 19.20 -13.01 43.30
N GLU A 99 20.21 -13.86 43.49
CA GLU A 99 20.08 -15.20 44.09
C GLU A 99 21.22 -15.38 45.09
N SER A 100 20.91 -15.82 46.33
CA SER A 100 21.91 -16.05 47.38
C SER A 100 22.91 -14.88 47.57
N ASN A 101 22.39 -13.65 47.57
CA ASN A 101 23.14 -12.39 47.62
C ASN A 101 24.11 -12.10 46.46
N SER A 102 24.08 -12.88 45.39
CA SER A 102 24.86 -12.64 44.17
C SER A 102 23.95 -12.20 43.01
N TRP A 103 24.51 -11.40 42.09
CA TRP A 103 23.79 -10.89 40.92
C TRP A 103 24.17 -11.67 39.67
N HIS A 104 23.18 -12.31 39.04
CA HIS A 104 23.35 -13.14 37.85
C HIS A 104 22.63 -12.52 36.65
N TYR A 105 23.21 -12.59 35.46
CA TYR A 105 22.56 -12.11 34.25
C TYR A 105 21.30 -12.93 33.96
N ALA A 106 20.16 -12.26 33.79
CA ALA A 106 18.88 -12.92 33.48
C ALA A 106 18.72 -13.22 31.98
N THR A 107 19.53 -12.59 31.12
CA THR A 107 19.55 -12.71 29.67
C THR A 107 20.88 -12.18 29.11
N GLU A 108 21.16 -12.46 27.84
CA GLU A 108 22.25 -11.82 27.10
C GLU A 108 22.17 -10.28 27.17
N ALA A 109 23.34 -9.64 27.25
CA ALA A 109 23.42 -8.18 27.22
C ALA A 109 23.05 -7.64 25.83
N GLY A 110 22.32 -6.53 25.80
CA GLY A 110 21.91 -5.85 24.57
C GLY A 110 20.46 -5.38 24.60
N GLN A 111 20.19 -4.25 23.96
CA GLN A 111 18.88 -3.58 24.02
C GLN A 111 17.72 -4.49 23.60
N GLN A 112 17.91 -5.28 22.52
CA GLN A 112 16.89 -6.19 21.99
C GLN A 112 16.63 -7.40 22.89
N TYR A 113 17.66 -7.95 23.54
CA TYR A 113 17.54 -9.09 24.45
C TYR A 113 16.84 -8.67 25.75
N VAL A 114 17.29 -7.58 26.35
CA VAL A 114 16.66 -7.01 27.55
C VAL A 114 15.22 -6.60 27.27
N ARG A 115 14.91 -6.02 26.09
CA ARG A 115 13.52 -5.73 25.69
C ARG A 115 12.67 -6.99 25.60
N ARG A 116 13.14 -8.03 24.91
CA ARG A 116 12.41 -9.31 24.80
C ARG A 116 12.20 -9.97 26.16
N TRP A 117 13.20 -9.89 27.03
CA TRP A 117 13.10 -10.40 28.40
C TRP A 117 12.07 -9.62 29.22
N MET A 118 12.09 -8.29 29.15
CA MET A 118 11.09 -7.44 29.82
C MET A 118 9.68 -7.70 29.30
N GLU A 119 9.51 -7.89 27.99
CA GLU A 119 8.19 -8.18 27.40
C GLU A 119 7.61 -9.50 27.93
N LYS A 120 8.45 -10.50 28.22
CA LYS A 120 8.02 -11.76 28.85
C LYS A 120 7.69 -11.58 30.33
N LEU A 121 8.47 -10.76 31.04
CA LEU A 121 8.27 -10.54 32.47
C LEU A 121 7.04 -9.69 32.74
N ILE A 122 6.96 -8.52 32.10
CA ILE A 122 5.88 -7.54 32.22
C ILE A 122 5.69 -6.92 30.84
N PRO A 123 4.71 -7.38 30.05
CA PRO A 123 4.42 -6.81 28.73
C PRO A 123 4.27 -5.30 28.76
N TYR A 124 4.80 -4.62 27.75
CA TYR A 124 4.73 -3.15 27.65
C TYR A 124 3.30 -2.64 27.74
N ASP A 125 2.40 -3.34 27.05
CA ASP A 125 0.98 -2.99 26.99
C ASP A 125 0.35 -3.00 28.40
N ILE A 126 0.59 -4.07 29.17
CA ILE A 126 0.10 -4.17 30.56
C ILE A 126 0.66 -3.04 31.42
N PHE A 127 1.95 -2.70 31.27
CA PHE A 127 2.54 -1.64 32.08
C PHE A 127 1.92 -0.27 31.80
N VAL A 128 1.78 0.11 30.53
CA VAL A 128 1.22 1.41 30.16
C VAL A 128 -0.29 1.50 30.42
N ASN A 129 -0.99 0.38 30.39
CA ASN A 129 -2.45 0.37 30.50
C ASN A 129 -2.96 0.10 31.91
N ALA A 130 -2.22 -0.65 32.73
CA ALA A 130 -2.68 -1.07 34.06
C ALA A 130 -1.82 -0.54 35.22
N ILE A 131 -0.54 -0.24 34.99
CA ILE A 131 0.40 0.17 36.06
C ILE A 131 0.69 1.68 36.00
N TYR A 132 0.85 2.22 34.79
CA TYR A 132 1.26 3.60 34.56
C TYR A 132 0.13 4.43 33.96
N ILE A 133 -0.61 5.14 34.82
CA ILE A 133 -1.64 6.09 34.39
C ILE A 133 -0.97 7.44 34.10
N ARG A 134 -1.07 7.91 32.86
CA ARG A 134 -0.49 9.21 32.47
C ARG A 134 -1.36 10.37 32.95
N GLN A 135 -0.73 11.52 33.13
CA GLN A 135 -1.45 12.77 33.37
C GLN A 135 -2.44 13.04 32.22
N GLY A 136 -3.67 13.39 32.57
CA GLY A 136 -4.75 13.65 31.62
C GLY A 136 -5.56 12.41 31.19
N GLU A 137 -5.13 11.17 31.49
CA GLU A 137 -5.92 9.98 31.13
C GLU A 137 -7.18 9.84 31.99
N ILE A 138 -7.10 10.22 33.27
CA ILE A 138 -8.28 10.26 34.16
C ILE A 138 -9.23 11.38 33.73
N ASP A 139 -8.70 12.55 33.38
CA ASP A 139 -9.50 13.69 32.93
C ASP A 139 -10.23 13.34 31.63
N ALA A 140 -9.56 12.68 30.68
CA ALA A 140 -10.15 12.20 29.43
C ALA A 140 -11.31 11.20 29.61
N ILE A 141 -11.30 10.40 30.69
CA ILE A 141 -12.44 9.51 31.05
C ILE A 141 -13.66 10.34 31.47
N LEU A 142 -13.45 11.51 32.06
CA LEU A 142 -14.52 12.38 32.57
C LEU A 142 -15.03 13.38 31.53
N GLU A 143 -14.25 13.66 30.47
CA GLU A 143 -14.58 14.64 29.43
C GLU A 143 -15.77 14.25 28.54
N SER A 144 -15.76 13.06 27.92
CA SER A 144 -16.80 12.63 27.00
C SER A 144 -16.88 11.10 26.88
N ASP A 145 -18.01 10.60 26.37
CA ASP A 145 -18.19 9.16 26.13
C ASP A 145 -17.20 8.62 25.09
N GLU A 146 -16.90 9.38 24.04
CA GLU A 146 -15.93 9.04 23.01
C GLU A 146 -14.48 9.01 23.54
N SER A 147 -14.10 10.02 24.35
CA SER A 147 -12.79 10.07 24.99
C SER A 147 -12.63 8.93 25.99
N ARG A 148 -13.68 8.63 26.77
CA ARG A 148 -13.71 7.50 27.69
C ARG A 148 -13.57 6.17 26.96
N GLU A 149 -14.31 5.96 25.88
CA GLU A 149 -14.21 4.75 25.07
C GLU A 149 -12.79 4.54 24.57
N LYS A 150 -12.14 5.62 24.08
CA LYS A 150 -10.75 5.57 23.61
C LYS A 150 -9.77 5.17 24.72
N VAL A 151 -9.92 5.72 25.93
CA VAL A 151 -9.08 5.35 27.07
C VAL A 151 -9.34 3.89 27.49
N VAL A 152 -10.60 3.46 27.56
CA VAL A 152 -10.99 2.09 27.93
C VAL A 152 -10.48 1.08 26.91
N ARG A 153 -10.65 1.33 25.60
CA ARG A 153 -10.14 0.46 24.53
C ARG A 153 -8.62 0.31 24.61
N LYS A 154 -7.91 1.42 24.83
CA LYS A 154 -6.46 1.41 25.03
C LYS A 154 -6.09 0.59 26.27
N VAL A 155 -6.74 0.81 27.41
CA VAL A 155 -6.48 0.08 28.66
C VAL A 155 -6.71 -1.43 28.52
N LEU A 156 -7.77 -1.82 27.79
CA LEU A 156 -8.11 -3.22 27.53
C LEU A 156 -7.32 -3.84 26.36
N GLY A 157 -6.45 -3.07 25.69
CA GLY A 157 -5.68 -3.54 24.54
C GLY A 157 -6.52 -3.86 23.29
N LEU A 158 -7.75 -3.33 23.21
CA LEU A 158 -8.69 -3.60 22.11
C LEU A 158 -8.23 -3.01 20.78
N ASP A 159 -7.39 -1.96 20.83
CA ASP A 159 -6.79 -1.32 19.64
C ASP A 159 -6.08 -2.33 18.72
N ARG A 160 -5.53 -3.41 19.27
CA ARG A 160 -4.84 -4.44 18.47
C ARG A 160 -5.79 -5.19 17.54
N TYR A 161 -7.01 -5.48 18.01
CA TYR A 161 -8.03 -6.17 17.23
C TYR A 161 -8.62 -5.26 16.16
N GLU A 162 -8.86 -4.00 16.51
CA GLU A 162 -9.35 -2.99 15.56
C GLU A 162 -8.32 -2.74 14.44
N ASN A 163 -7.04 -2.62 14.78
CA ASN A 163 -5.98 -2.52 13.79
C ASN A 163 -5.88 -3.77 12.90
N ALA A 164 -6.03 -4.97 13.47
CA ALA A 164 -6.04 -6.20 12.68
C ALA A 164 -7.22 -6.24 11.72
N TYR A 165 -8.42 -5.86 12.18
CA TYR A 165 -9.62 -5.76 11.35
C TYR A 165 -9.45 -4.77 10.20
N ASN A 166 -8.94 -3.57 10.48
CA ASN A 166 -8.69 -2.55 9.46
C ASN A 166 -7.66 -3.01 8.42
N ASN A 167 -6.58 -3.67 8.83
CA ASN A 167 -5.60 -4.23 7.90
C ASN A 167 -6.22 -5.32 7.02
N LEU A 168 -7.08 -6.19 7.58
CA LEU A 168 -7.77 -7.22 6.82
C LEU A 168 -8.76 -6.63 5.80
N LEU A 169 -9.41 -5.50 6.14
CA LEU A 169 -10.27 -4.78 5.19
C LEU A 169 -9.48 -4.28 3.98
N GLU A 170 -8.27 -3.75 4.18
CA GLU A 170 -7.42 -3.33 3.05
C GLU A 170 -6.98 -4.51 2.18
N VAL A 171 -6.59 -5.63 2.80
CA VAL A 171 -6.24 -6.86 2.08
C VAL A 171 -7.44 -7.36 1.26
N ARG A 172 -8.64 -7.39 1.86
CA ARG A 172 -9.86 -7.77 1.15
C ARG A 172 -10.11 -6.87 -0.06
N LYS A 173 -10.05 -5.55 0.10
CA LYS A 173 -10.20 -4.60 -1.01
C LYS A 173 -9.20 -4.86 -2.14
N ALA A 174 -7.94 -5.15 -1.80
CA ALA A 174 -6.92 -5.47 -2.80
C ALA A 174 -7.20 -6.78 -3.55
N ILE A 175 -7.76 -7.79 -2.87
CA ILE A 175 -8.18 -9.05 -3.49
C ILE A 175 -9.38 -8.81 -4.41
N ASP A 176 -10.41 -8.11 -3.93
CA ASP A 176 -11.62 -7.80 -4.71
C ASP A 176 -11.27 -7.02 -5.99
N SER A 177 -10.37 -6.04 -5.92
CA SER A 177 -9.88 -5.32 -7.11
C SER A 177 -9.16 -6.23 -8.11
N LYS A 178 -8.41 -7.23 -7.64
CA LYS A 178 -7.75 -8.21 -8.53
C LYS A 178 -8.74 -9.15 -9.19
N ILE A 179 -9.75 -9.60 -8.45
CA ILE A 179 -10.83 -10.44 -8.98
C ILE A 179 -11.54 -9.69 -10.10
N ASN A 180 -11.97 -8.45 -9.85
CA ASN A 180 -12.65 -7.62 -10.86
C ASN A 180 -11.80 -7.43 -12.12
N ALA A 181 -10.50 -7.15 -11.97
CA ALA A 181 -9.61 -7.01 -13.12
C ALA A 181 -9.51 -8.31 -13.94
N ILE A 182 -9.43 -9.47 -13.28
CA ILE A 182 -9.40 -10.77 -13.96
C ILE A 182 -10.72 -11.05 -14.67
N GLU A 183 -11.86 -10.73 -14.04
CA GLU A 183 -13.18 -10.88 -14.66
C GLU A 183 -13.34 -9.99 -15.90
N GLU A 184 -12.88 -8.74 -15.86
CA GLU A 184 -12.82 -7.84 -17.02
C GLU A 184 -11.98 -8.43 -18.16
N TYR A 185 -10.79 -8.96 -17.85
CA TYR A 185 -9.93 -9.63 -18.83
C TYR A 185 -10.60 -10.86 -19.45
N LEU A 186 -11.26 -11.71 -18.64
CA LEU A 186 -11.97 -12.88 -19.14
C LEU A 186 -13.14 -12.49 -20.06
N THR A 187 -13.85 -11.42 -19.72
CA THR A 187 -14.95 -10.90 -20.54
C THR A 187 -14.43 -10.37 -21.87
N ALA A 188 -13.30 -9.65 -21.87
CA ALA A 188 -12.65 -9.20 -23.09
C ALA A 188 -12.19 -10.36 -23.98
N MET A 189 -11.66 -11.45 -23.39
CA MET A 189 -11.27 -12.65 -24.17
C MET A 189 -12.47 -13.32 -24.85
N LYS A 190 -13.61 -13.46 -24.17
CA LYS A 190 -14.82 -14.02 -24.79
C LYS A 190 -15.26 -13.23 -26.02
N ASN A 191 -15.20 -11.90 -25.95
CA ASN A 191 -15.53 -11.05 -27.09
C ASN A 191 -14.55 -11.25 -28.26
N ILE A 192 -13.26 -11.51 -27.99
CA ILE A 192 -12.27 -11.80 -29.02
C ILE A 192 -12.60 -13.14 -29.71
N ASP A 193 -12.98 -14.17 -28.96
CA ASP A 193 -13.36 -15.46 -29.53
C ASP A 193 -14.60 -15.32 -30.45
N GLU A 194 -15.59 -14.53 -30.05
CA GLU A 194 -16.76 -14.21 -30.88
C GLU A 194 -16.37 -13.48 -32.17
N MET A 195 -15.49 -12.46 -32.07
CA MET A 195 -14.97 -11.73 -33.24
C MET A 195 -14.18 -12.63 -34.19
N ILE A 196 -13.40 -13.59 -33.68
CA ILE A 196 -12.67 -14.56 -34.50
C ILE A 196 -13.64 -15.43 -35.29
N GLU A 197 -14.72 -15.91 -34.67
CA GLU A 197 -15.72 -16.73 -35.35
C GLU A 197 -16.51 -15.93 -36.40
N GLU A 198 -16.90 -14.68 -36.12
CA GLU A 198 -17.51 -13.81 -37.13
C GLU A 198 -16.58 -13.53 -38.31
N THR A 199 -15.29 -13.27 -38.03
CA THR A 199 -14.28 -13.01 -39.06
C THR A 199 -14.03 -14.25 -39.91
N ARG A 200 -14.02 -15.44 -39.31
CA ARG A 200 -13.91 -16.72 -40.05
C ARG A 200 -15.10 -16.91 -40.99
N LYS A 201 -16.31 -16.59 -40.53
CA LYS A 201 -17.53 -16.70 -41.33
C LYS A 201 -17.51 -15.73 -42.51
N SER A 202 -17.18 -14.46 -42.28
CA SER A 202 -17.09 -13.46 -43.34
C SER A 202 -15.98 -13.78 -44.35
N LEU A 203 -14.85 -14.31 -43.89
CA LEU A 203 -13.78 -14.81 -44.76
C LEU A 203 -14.26 -15.97 -45.64
N SER A 204 -14.99 -16.93 -45.07
CA SER A 204 -15.58 -18.05 -45.83
C SER A 204 -16.54 -17.57 -46.91
N GLU A 205 -17.42 -16.61 -46.59
CA GLU A 205 -18.35 -16.01 -47.53
C GLU A 205 -17.63 -15.24 -48.64
N THR A 206 -16.60 -14.46 -48.28
CA THR A 206 -15.77 -13.73 -49.24
C THR A 206 -15.04 -14.70 -50.19
N ILE A 207 -14.48 -15.80 -49.68
CA ILE A 207 -13.84 -16.82 -50.50
C ILE A 207 -14.83 -17.47 -51.47
N LYS A 208 -16.07 -17.74 -51.03
CA LYS A 208 -17.13 -18.24 -51.93
C LYS A 208 -17.44 -17.25 -53.04
N GLN A 209 -17.61 -15.97 -52.70
CA GLN A 209 -17.86 -14.92 -53.70
C GLN A 209 -16.71 -14.78 -54.69
N VAL A 210 -15.47 -14.82 -54.23
CA VAL A 210 -14.29 -14.80 -55.10
C VAL A 210 -14.32 -16.01 -56.04
N ASN A 211 -14.53 -17.22 -55.53
CA ASN A 211 -14.59 -18.44 -56.35
C ASN A 211 -15.74 -18.43 -57.37
N GLU A 212 -16.86 -17.77 -57.09
CA GLU A 212 -17.98 -17.60 -58.02
C GLU A 212 -17.72 -16.52 -59.09
N LEU A 213 -17.04 -15.43 -58.73
CA LEU A 213 -16.80 -14.29 -59.61
C LEU A 213 -15.57 -14.48 -60.49
N THR A 214 -14.50 -15.12 -60.00
CA THR A 214 -13.28 -15.40 -60.76
C THR A 214 -13.54 -16.06 -62.12
N PRO A 215 -14.36 -17.12 -62.25
CA PRO A 215 -14.62 -17.75 -63.55
C PRO A 215 -15.50 -16.89 -64.48
N LYS A 216 -16.27 -15.94 -63.95
CA LYS A 216 -17.10 -15.02 -64.75
C LYS A 216 -16.28 -13.89 -65.39
N ILE A 217 -15.13 -13.53 -64.82
CA ILE A 217 -14.27 -12.45 -65.34
C ILE A 217 -13.80 -12.72 -66.79
N PRO A 218 -13.28 -13.91 -67.15
CA PRO A 218 -12.89 -14.21 -68.53
C PRO A 218 -14.07 -14.18 -69.52
N GLU A 219 -15.25 -14.63 -69.09
CA GLU A 219 -16.46 -14.64 -69.94
C GLU A 219 -16.93 -13.22 -70.24
N LEU A 220 -17.06 -12.39 -69.20
CA LEU A 220 -17.42 -10.99 -69.34
C LEU A 220 -16.37 -10.20 -70.15
N ARG A 221 -15.08 -10.51 -70.01
CA ARG A 221 -14.03 -9.93 -70.86
C ARG A 221 -14.21 -10.28 -72.33
N LYS A 222 -14.51 -11.55 -72.65
CA LYS A 222 -14.78 -11.98 -74.02
C LYS A 222 -16.04 -11.33 -74.59
N GLU A 223 -17.08 -11.16 -73.78
CA GLU A 223 -18.28 -10.44 -74.18
C GLU A 223 -18.02 -8.96 -74.44
N ALA A 224 -17.23 -8.31 -73.60
CA ALA A 224 -16.79 -6.93 -73.80
C ALA A 224 -16.00 -6.78 -75.12
N GLU A 225 -15.00 -7.63 -75.37
CA GLU A 225 -14.23 -7.64 -76.62
C GLU A 225 -15.11 -7.86 -77.86
N ARG A 226 -16.10 -8.75 -77.78
CA ARG A 226 -17.07 -8.97 -78.89
C ARG A 226 -17.93 -7.75 -79.14
N THR A 227 -18.35 -7.08 -78.08
CA THR A 227 -19.19 -5.89 -78.15
C THR A 227 -18.39 -4.70 -78.70
N GLU A 228 -17.14 -4.52 -78.29
CA GLU A 228 -16.22 -3.54 -78.85
C GLU A 228 -15.97 -3.77 -80.35
N LYS A 229 -15.73 -5.01 -80.78
CA LYS A 229 -15.60 -5.33 -82.21
C LYS A 229 -16.84 -4.97 -83.01
N ARG A 230 -18.02 -5.33 -82.51
CA ARG A 230 -19.30 -4.97 -83.15
C ARG A 230 -19.50 -3.46 -83.21
N LEU A 231 -19.11 -2.72 -82.17
CA LEU A 231 -19.17 -1.27 -82.16
C LEU A 231 -18.30 -0.69 -83.28
N SER A 232 -17.06 -1.15 -83.40
CA SER A 232 -16.14 -0.73 -84.46
C SER A 232 -16.65 -1.06 -85.86
N GLU A 233 -17.23 -2.25 -86.07
CA GLU A 233 -17.87 -2.61 -87.34
C GLU A 233 -19.06 -1.71 -87.70
N LEU A 234 -19.88 -1.36 -86.71
CA LEU A 234 -21.01 -0.43 -86.87
C LEU A 234 -20.52 0.99 -87.19
N GLU A 235 -19.46 1.45 -86.53
CA GLU A 235 -18.83 2.75 -86.82
C GLU A 235 -18.32 2.81 -88.26
N GLU A 236 -17.63 1.76 -88.75
CA GLU A 236 -17.21 1.68 -90.15
C GLU A 236 -18.39 1.67 -91.13
N LEU A 237 -19.46 0.96 -90.81
CA LEU A 237 -20.68 0.92 -91.62
C LEU A 237 -21.35 2.28 -91.70
N VAL A 238 -21.41 3.01 -90.58
CA VAL A 238 -21.91 4.39 -90.54
C VAL A 238 -21.04 5.29 -91.40
N GLU A 239 -19.71 5.16 -91.35
CA GLU A 239 -18.81 5.96 -92.17
C GLU A 239 -18.97 5.65 -93.67
N LYS A 240 -19.08 4.37 -94.04
CA LYS A 240 -19.37 3.95 -95.42
C LYS A 240 -20.72 4.46 -95.91
N LEU A 241 -21.75 4.43 -95.06
CA LEU A 241 -23.09 4.90 -95.39
C LEU A 241 -23.13 6.43 -95.54
N ASN A 242 -22.35 7.16 -94.75
CA ASN A 242 -22.16 8.61 -94.92
C ASN A 242 -21.44 8.93 -96.24
N LYS A 243 -20.36 8.21 -96.58
CA LYS A 243 -19.68 8.36 -97.89
C LYS A 243 -20.60 8.05 -99.07
N ALA A 244 -21.39 6.97 -98.99
CA ALA A 244 -22.36 6.64 -100.03
C ALA A 244 -23.50 7.67 -100.15
N LYS A 245 -23.94 8.27 -99.03
CA LYS A 245 -24.90 9.39 -99.05
C LYS A 245 -24.28 10.64 -99.67
N GLU A 246 -23.02 10.95 -99.39
CA GLU A 246 -22.29 12.06 -100.03
C GLU A 246 -22.11 11.84 -101.53
N GLU A 247 -21.76 10.63 -101.96
CA GLU A 247 -21.67 10.25 -103.38
C GLU A 247 -23.02 10.32 -104.08
N LYS A 248 -24.09 9.81 -103.44
CA LYS A 248 -25.46 9.94 -103.94
C LYS A 248 -25.85 11.41 -104.10
N SER A 249 -25.58 12.25 -103.09
CA SER A 249 -25.85 13.70 -103.16
C SER A 249 -25.03 14.38 -104.26
N ARG A 250 -23.79 13.94 -104.51
CA ARG A 250 -22.96 14.40 -105.63
C ARG A 250 -23.54 14.00 -106.98
N ILE A 251 -23.98 12.77 -107.14
CA ILE A 251 -24.59 12.26 -108.38
C ILE A 251 -25.94 12.95 -108.64
N GLU A 252 -26.76 13.15 -107.60
CA GLU A 252 -28.02 13.90 -107.69
C GLU A 252 -27.77 15.37 -108.10
N LYS A 253 -26.75 16.04 -107.53
CA LYS A 253 -26.34 17.38 -107.97
C LYS A 253 -25.81 17.42 -109.42
N ASN A 254 -25.10 16.38 -109.87
CA ASN A 254 -24.64 16.28 -111.25
C ASN A 254 -25.79 16.01 -112.23
N LEU A 255 -26.87 15.36 -111.79
CA LEU A 255 -28.09 15.14 -112.59
C LEU A 255 -28.97 16.40 -112.66
N GLU A 256 -29.01 17.23 -111.62
CA GLU A 256 -29.69 18.53 -111.64
C GLU A 256 -28.97 19.57 -112.53
N GLY A 257 -27.66 19.42 -112.77
CA GLY A 257 -26.90 20.28 -113.68
C GLY A 257 -27.02 19.94 -115.18
N VAL A 258 -27.73 18.87 -115.55
CA VAL A 258 -27.88 18.39 -116.94
C VAL A 258 -29.32 18.59 -117.47
N ARG A 259 -30.14 19.41 -116.79
CA ARG A 259 -31.46 19.83 -117.26
C ARG A 259 -31.49 21.28 -117.71
#